data_AF-A0A523CWA4-F1
#
_entry.id   AF-A0A523CWA4-F1
#
_cell.length_a   1.000
_cell.length_b   1.000
_cell.length_c   1.000
_cell.angle_alpha   90.00
_cell.angle_beta   90.00
_cell.angle_gamma   90.00
#
_symmetry.space_group_name_H-M   'P 1'
#
loop_
_entity.id
_entity.type
_entity.pdbx_description
1 polymer ?
#
loop_
_entity_poly.entity_id
_entity_poly.type
_entity_poly.pdbx_seq_one_letter_code
_entity_poly.pdbx_strand_id
1 'polypeptide(L)'
;MVVFSDNTKSKKYRYAPLTEAALEAVNVLPPIQGCPYVFYNLKSKDRWHDCRKPWEKAREKVGLPQILVKDLRRHFAIALAEDGANMHDIQSVLGHASVTTTEKHYAHFSPEHSAKKILKVLEGGK
;
A
#
# COMPACT_ATOMS: atom_id res chain seq x y z
N MET A 1 -10.28 -2.96 -7.51
CA MET A 1 -9.22 -3.97 -7.23
C MET A 1 -8.25 -4.00 -8.40
N VAL A 2 -6.96 -4.21 -8.15
CA VAL A 2 -5.93 -4.40 -9.19
C VAL A 2 -5.33 -5.80 -9.06
N VAL A 3 -5.15 -6.48 -10.19
CA VAL A 3 -4.48 -7.77 -10.29
C VAL A 3 -3.05 -7.54 -10.75
N PHE A 4 -2.08 -8.03 -9.98
CA PHE A 4 -0.69 -8.07 -10.43
C PHE A 4 -0.39 -9.48 -10.92
N SER A 5 -0.22 -9.68 -12.24
CA SER A 5 -0.07 -10.99 -12.87
C SER A 5 1.37 -11.40 -13.14
N ASP A 6 2.18 -10.55 -13.77
CA ASP A 6 3.31 -11.08 -14.56
C ASP A 6 4.72 -10.69 -14.10
N ASN A 7 4.86 -9.86 -13.06
CA ASN A 7 6.16 -9.31 -12.65
C ASN A 7 6.49 -9.48 -11.16
N THR A 8 5.92 -10.50 -10.52
CA THR A 8 6.30 -10.89 -9.16
C THR A 8 7.34 -12.01 -9.23
N LYS A 9 8.43 -11.91 -8.43
CA LYS A 9 9.42 -13.00 -8.30
C LYS A 9 8.79 -14.35 -7.96
N SER A 10 7.57 -14.35 -7.39
CA SER A 10 6.83 -15.54 -6.99
C SER A 10 5.87 -16.10 -8.05
N LYS A 11 5.65 -15.42 -9.19
CA LYS A 11 4.63 -15.78 -10.21
C LYS A 11 3.22 -15.96 -9.65
N LYS A 12 2.94 -15.40 -8.47
CA LYS A 12 1.61 -15.47 -7.84
C LYS A 12 0.84 -14.19 -8.13
N TYR A 13 -0.39 -14.37 -8.58
CA TYR A 13 -1.37 -13.28 -8.64
C TYR A 13 -1.65 -12.76 -7.24
N ARG A 14 -1.82 -11.44 -7.12
CA ARG A 14 -2.34 -10.82 -5.91
C ARG A 14 -3.39 -9.78 -6.28
N TYR A 15 -4.39 -9.69 -5.43
CA TYR A 15 -5.43 -8.68 -5.50
C TYR A 15 -5.09 -7.59 -4.49
N ALA A 16 -4.94 -6.36 -4.97
CA ALA A 16 -4.83 -5.20 -4.09
C ALA A 16 -6.11 -4.35 -4.21
N PRO A 17 -6.77 -4.00 -3.09
CA PRO A 17 -7.84 -3.03 -3.13
C PRO A 17 -7.28 -1.66 -3.51
N LEU A 18 -8.07 -0.89 -4.26
CA LEU A 18 -7.83 0.54 -4.47
C LEU A 18 -9.00 1.27 -3.82
N THR A 19 -8.68 2.30 -3.04
CA THR A 19 -9.66 3.23 -2.51
C THR A 19 -10.15 4.16 -3.62
N GLU A 20 -11.27 4.84 -3.40
CA GLU A 20 -11.79 5.82 -4.35
C GLU A 20 -10.76 6.92 -4.65
N ALA A 21 -10.13 7.47 -3.60
CA ALA A 21 -9.06 8.45 -3.77
C ALA A 21 -7.87 7.94 -4.61
N ALA A 22 -7.55 6.64 -4.54
CA ALA A 22 -6.52 6.06 -5.39
C ALA A 22 -6.97 5.92 -6.85
N LEU A 23 -8.24 5.58 -7.09
CA LEU A 23 -8.83 5.54 -8.42
C LEU A 23 -8.89 6.93 -9.04
N GLU A 24 -9.37 7.93 -8.31
CA GLU A 24 -9.38 9.33 -8.71
C GLU A 24 -7.98 9.80 -9.10
N ALA A 25 -6.97 9.54 -8.27
CA ALA A 25 -5.59 9.92 -8.56
C ALA A 25 -5.02 9.27 -9.83
N VAL A 26 -5.38 8.01 -10.12
CA VAL A 26 -4.97 7.32 -11.35
C VAL A 26 -5.70 7.89 -12.57
N ASN A 27 -6.99 8.19 -12.43
CA ASN A 27 -7.85 8.69 -13.52
C ASN A 27 -7.50 10.11 -13.98
N VAL A 28 -6.69 10.85 -13.23
CA VAL A 28 -6.11 12.14 -13.69
C VAL A 28 -5.22 11.95 -14.92
N LEU A 29 -4.62 10.77 -15.10
CA LEU A 29 -3.82 10.48 -16.29
C LEU A 29 -4.74 10.07 -17.44
N PRO A 30 -4.72 10.78 -18.59
CA PRO A 30 -5.57 10.41 -19.72
C PRO A 30 -5.16 9.04 -20.29
N PRO A 31 -6.08 8.23 -20.81
CA PRO A 31 -5.69 7.03 -21.53
C PRO A 31 -4.97 7.39 -22.84
N ILE A 32 -3.86 6.71 -23.14
CA ILE A 32 -3.16 6.83 -24.43
C ILE A 32 -3.41 5.57 -25.26
N GLN A 33 -3.93 5.74 -26.47
CA GLN A 33 -4.15 4.64 -27.41
C GLN A 33 -2.84 3.89 -27.68
N GLY A 34 -2.88 2.56 -27.51
CA GLY A 34 -1.73 1.68 -27.71
C GLY A 34 -0.70 1.65 -26.57
N CYS A 35 -0.92 2.41 -25.48
CA CYS A 35 -0.06 2.34 -24.30
C CYS A 35 -0.65 1.33 -23.29
N PRO A 36 0.05 0.24 -22.96
CA PRO A 36 -0.46 -0.77 -22.03
C PRO A 36 -0.28 -0.40 -20.55
N TYR A 37 0.33 0.73 -20.24
CA TYR A 37 0.74 1.09 -18.89
C TYR A 37 -0.23 2.07 -18.23
N VAL A 38 -0.55 1.83 -16.97
CA VAL A 38 -1.32 2.77 -16.13
C VAL A 38 -0.48 4.03 -15.81
N PHE A 39 0.80 3.83 -15.47
CA PHE A 39 1.76 4.90 -15.23
C PHE A 39 2.75 4.96 -16.39
N TYR A 40 2.67 6.04 -17.17
CA TYR A 40 3.50 6.24 -18.35
C TYR A 40 4.06 7.67 -18.38
N ASN A 41 5.09 7.90 -19.17
CA ASN A 41 5.64 9.22 -19.41
C ASN A 41 4.97 9.86 -20.63
N LEU A 42 4.35 11.04 -20.46
CA LEU A 42 3.63 11.74 -21.53
C LEU A 42 4.49 12.04 -22.77
N LYS A 43 5.80 12.24 -22.61
CA LYS A 43 6.72 12.55 -23.71
C LYS A 43 7.17 11.30 -24.46
N SER A 44 7.62 10.26 -23.75
CA SER A 44 8.12 9.04 -24.39
C SER A 44 7.03 8.03 -24.75
N LYS A 45 5.82 8.18 -24.16
CA LYS A 45 4.71 7.21 -24.25
C LYS A 45 5.05 5.80 -23.76
N ASP A 46 6.16 5.67 -23.03
CA ASP A 46 6.62 4.42 -22.42
C ASP A 46 6.38 4.44 -20.89
N ARG A 47 6.54 3.28 -20.25
CA ARG A 47 6.29 3.10 -18.82
C ARG A 47 7.09 4.07 -17.95
N TRP A 48 6.48 4.50 -16.86
CA TRP A 48 7.21 5.21 -15.82
C TRP A 48 8.09 4.23 -15.03
N HIS A 49 9.41 4.42 -15.04
CA HIS A 49 10.34 3.46 -14.48
C HIS A 49 10.55 3.59 -12.96
N ASP A 50 10.41 4.79 -12.40
CA ASP A 50 10.83 5.04 -11.03
C ASP A 50 10.06 6.19 -10.36
N CYS A 51 9.35 5.90 -9.27
CA CYS A 51 8.61 6.88 -8.51
C CYS A 51 9.44 7.63 -7.45
N ARG A 52 10.73 7.28 -7.25
CA ARG A 52 11.58 7.89 -6.20
C ARG A 52 11.73 9.40 -6.35
N LYS A 53 12.13 9.89 -7.53
CA LYS A 53 12.32 11.33 -7.75
C LYS A 53 11.04 12.15 -7.53
N PRO A 54 9.87 11.75 -8.09
CA PRO A 54 8.60 12.41 -7.76
C PRO A 54 8.28 12.38 -6.26
N TRP A 55 8.50 11.24 -5.59
CA TRP A 55 8.28 11.10 -4.16
C TRP A 55 9.18 12.01 -3.32
N GLU A 56 10.48 12.07 -3.66
CA GLU A 56 11.46 12.93 -3.01
C GLU A 56 11.06 14.41 -3.07
N LYS A 57 10.63 14.87 -4.24
CA LYS A 57 10.10 16.23 -4.39
C LYS A 57 8.83 16.46 -3.58
N ALA A 58 7.92 15.50 -3.58
CA ALA A 58 6.65 15.62 -2.84
C ALA A 58 6.87 15.73 -1.33
N ARG A 59 7.71 14.86 -0.75
CA ARG A 59 8.01 14.85 0.68
C ARG A 59 8.81 16.08 1.12
N GLU A 60 9.71 16.60 0.28
CA GLU A 60 10.47 17.84 0.56
C GLU A 60 9.52 19.04 0.59
N LYS A 61 8.58 19.11 -0.35
CA LYS A 61 7.59 20.20 -0.43
C LYS A 61 6.72 20.33 0.83
N VAL A 62 6.46 19.20 1.51
CA VAL A 62 5.66 19.17 2.75
C VAL A 62 6.52 19.12 4.02
N GLY A 63 7.85 19.30 3.92
CA GLY A 63 8.74 19.35 5.07
C GLY A 63 8.99 18.00 5.75
N LEU A 64 8.81 16.88 5.04
CA LEU A 64 8.95 15.51 5.57
C LEU A 64 10.02 14.68 4.81
N PRO A 65 11.27 15.16 4.67
CA PRO A 65 12.33 14.51 3.89
C PRO A 65 12.79 13.15 4.46
N GLN A 66 12.38 12.78 5.66
CA GLN A 66 12.70 11.51 6.29
C GLN A 66 11.81 10.35 5.80
N ILE A 67 10.65 10.64 5.22
CA ILE A 67 9.69 9.58 4.82
C ILE A 67 10.13 8.95 3.50
N LEU A 68 10.36 7.64 3.52
CA LEU A 68 10.71 6.86 2.33
C LEU A 68 9.47 6.17 1.75
N VAL A 69 9.52 5.82 0.45
CA VAL A 69 8.43 5.08 -0.22
C VAL A 69 8.09 3.76 0.51
N LYS A 70 9.10 3.10 1.09
CA LYS A 70 8.91 1.86 1.85
C LYS A 70 8.09 2.07 3.13
N ASP A 71 8.13 3.27 3.70
CA ASP A 71 7.41 3.61 4.92
C ASP A 71 5.91 3.75 4.66
N LEU A 72 5.49 4.08 3.43
CA LEU A 72 4.09 4.04 3.02
C LEU A 72 3.51 2.62 3.13
N ARG A 73 4.27 1.61 2.68
CA ARG A 73 3.87 0.20 2.81
C ARG A 73 3.76 -0.21 4.28
N ARG A 74 4.70 0.24 5.12
CA ARG A 74 4.68 0.01 6.57
C ARG A 74 3.45 0.65 7.21
N HIS A 75 3.20 1.92 6.91
CA HIS A 75 2.06 2.66 7.44
C HIS A 75 0.73 2.00 7.04
N PHE A 76 0.58 1.58 5.77
CA PHE A 76 -0.59 0.84 5.32
C PHE A 76 -0.82 -0.44 6.12
N ALA A 77 0.24 -1.23 6.37
CA ALA A 77 0.14 -2.46 7.16
C ALA A 77 -0.29 -2.18 8.62
N ILE A 78 0.31 -1.16 9.24
CA ILE A 78 -0.01 -0.76 10.63
C ILE A 78 -1.45 -0.27 10.72
N ALA A 79 -1.88 0.62 9.81
CA ALA A 79 -3.24 1.15 9.81
C ALA A 79 -4.29 0.03 9.67
N LEU A 80 -4.07 -0.94 8.77
CA LEU A 80 -4.96 -2.09 8.66
C LEU A 80 -4.96 -2.97 9.92
N ALA A 81 -3.80 -3.18 10.51
CA ALA A 81 -3.68 -3.94 11.75
C ALA A 81 -4.45 -3.27 12.89
N GLU A 82 -4.33 -1.93 12.98
CA GLU A 82 -5.04 -1.10 13.96
C GLU A 82 -6.55 -1.06 13.70
N ASP A 83 -7.00 -1.18 12.45
CA ASP A 83 -8.44 -1.35 12.18
C ASP A 83 -8.94 -2.79 12.44
N GLY A 84 -8.06 -3.68 12.90
CA GLY A 84 -8.39 -5.03 13.32
C GLY A 84 -8.34 -6.07 12.19
N ALA A 85 -7.80 -5.72 11.01
CA ALA A 85 -7.65 -6.67 9.93
C ALA A 85 -6.71 -7.84 10.32
N ASN A 86 -7.01 -9.04 9.80
CA ASN A 86 -6.23 -10.22 10.08
C ASN A 86 -4.82 -10.12 9.43
N MET A 87 -3.78 -10.54 10.16
CA MET A 87 -2.40 -10.52 9.65
C MET A 87 -2.21 -11.36 8.37
N HIS A 88 -2.96 -12.45 8.20
CA HIS A 88 -2.95 -13.24 6.97
C HIS A 88 -3.52 -12.46 5.78
N ASP A 89 -4.58 -11.68 5.98
CA ASP A 89 -5.18 -10.85 4.92
C ASP A 89 -4.22 -9.71 4.54
N ILE A 90 -3.62 -9.05 5.53
CA ILE A 90 -2.61 -8.01 5.31
C ILE A 90 -1.40 -8.59 4.57
N GLN A 91 -0.90 -9.76 4.96
CA GLN A 91 0.21 -10.44 4.29
C GLN A 91 -0.12 -10.72 2.82
N SER A 92 -1.34 -11.21 2.55
CA SER A 92 -1.83 -11.54 1.20
C SER A 92 -1.85 -10.30 0.31
N VAL A 93 -2.45 -9.21 0.79
CA VAL A 93 -2.53 -7.93 0.06
C VAL A 93 -1.15 -7.33 -0.20
N LEU A 94 -0.25 -7.40 0.78
CA LEU A 94 1.12 -6.88 0.65
C LEU A 94 2.02 -7.76 -0.22
N GLY A 95 1.64 -9.03 -0.44
CA GLY A 95 2.41 -10.00 -1.21
C GLY A 95 3.71 -10.44 -0.51
N HIS A 96 3.73 -10.47 0.83
CA HIS A 96 4.89 -10.95 1.59
C HIS A 96 4.96 -12.49 1.56
N ALA A 97 6.13 -13.03 1.24
CA ALA A 97 6.34 -14.48 1.17
C ALA A 97 6.25 -15.19 2.53
N SER A 98 6.44 -14.47 3.64
CA SER A 98 6.32 -14.97 5.00
C SER A 98 5.57 -13.99 5.89
N VAL A 99 4.71 -14.52 6.76
CA VAL A 99 4.03 -13.81 7.85
C VAL A 99 5.04 -13.18 8.81
N THR A 100 6.20 -13.82 9.00
CA THR A 100 7.23 -13.38 9.97
C THR A 100 7.81 -12.01 9.64
N THR A 101 7.80 -11.58 8.36
CA THR A 101 8.20 -10.23 7.94
C THR A 101 7.10 -9.20 8.25
N THR A 102 5.84 -9.62 8.29
CA THR A 102 4.69 -8.80 8.66
C THR A 102 4.62 -8.65 10.19
N GLU A 103 4.72 -9.74 10.94
CA GLU A 103 4.66 -9.73 12.40
C GLU A 103 5.84 -8.97 13.03
N LYS A 104 7.08 -9.21 12.58
CA LYS A 104 8.28 -8.54 13.13
C LYS A 104 8.29 -7.01 12.96
N HIS A 105 7.52 -6.46 12.01
CA HIS A 105 7.54 -5.04 11.70
C HIS A 105 6.26 -4.30 12.07
N TYR A 106 5.13 -5.00 12.26
CA TYR A 106 3.81 -4.37 12.36
C TYR A 106 2.96 -4.84 13.55
N ALA A 107 3.40 -5.84 14.34
CA ALA A 107 2.66 -6.31 15.52
C ALA A 107 2.81 -5.44 16.77
N HIS A 108 3.60 -4.36 16.70
CA HIS A 108 3.77 -3.42 17.82
C HIS A 108 2.65 -2.39 17.82
N PHE A 109 1.48 -2.82 18.26
CA PHE A 109 0.36 -1.92 18.53
C PHE A 109 0.73 -0.94 19.63
N SER A 110 0.25 0.31 19.52
CA SER A 110 0.31 1.23 20.66
C SER A 110 -0.50 0.66 21.84
N PRO A 111 -0.12 0.94 23.10
CA PRO A 111 -0.91 0.54 24.27
C PRO A 111 -2.38 1.00 24.18
N GLU A 112 -2.60 2.20 23.64
CA GLU A 112 -3.94 2.76 23.41
C GLU A 112 -4.74 1.93 22.38
N HIS A 113 -4.10 1.53 21.29
CA HIS A 113 -4.72 0.67 20.28
C HIS A 113 -5.14 -0.69 20.88
N SER A 114 -4.24 -1.30 21.66
CA SER A 114 -4.52 -2.57 22.33
C SER A 114 -5.71 -2.45 23.29
N ALA A 115 -5.78 -1.36 24.05
CA ALA A 115 -6.90 -1.08 24.94
C ALA A 115 -8.23 -0.87 24.18
N LYS A 116 -8.24 -0.11 23.08
CA LYS A 116 -9.43 0.09 22.23
C LYS A 116 -9.93 -1.21 21.61
N LYS A 117 -9.02 -2.08 21.17
CA LYS A 117 -9.38 -3.39 20.61
C LYS A 117 -10.02 -4.29 21.65
N ILE A 118 -9.45 -4.36 22.86
CA ILE A 118 -10.03 -5.14 23.97
C ILE A 118 -11.38 -4.55 24.39
N LEU A 119 -11.50 -3.22 24.47
CA LEU A 119 -12.77 -2.57 24.77
C LEU A 119 -13.86 -2.95 23.76
N LYS A 120 -13.56 -2.92 22.45
CA LYS A 120 -14.51 -3.33 21.39
C LYS A 120 -14.95 -4.78 21.51
N VAL A 121 -14.05 -5.69 21.92
CA VAL A 121 -14.40 -7.09 22.19
C VAL A 121 -15.29 -7.22 23.44
N LEU A 122 -14.97 -6.49 24.51
CA LEU A 122 -15.76 -6.47 25.75
C LEU A 122 -17.16 -5.87 25.54
N GLU A 123 -17.29 -4.89 24.65
CA GLU A 123 -18.56 -4.25 24.28
C GLU A 123 -19.38 -5.07 23.27
N GLY A 124 -18.94 -6.28 22.90
CA GLY A 124 -19.68 -7.18 22.03
C GLY A 124 -19.54 -6.90 20.53
N GLY A 125 -18.51 -6.16 20.12
CA GLY A 125 -18.17 -5.98 18.72
C GLY A 125 -17.74 -7.31 18.07
N LYS A 126 -18.52 -7.77 17.10
CA LYS A 126 -18.13 -8.86 16.18
C LYS A 126 -16.89 -8.50 15.37
#